data_AF-A0A956VMX7-F1
#
_entry.id   AF-A0A956VMX7-F1
#
_cell.length_a   1.000
_cell.length_b   1.000
_cell.length_c   1.000
_cell.angle_alpha   90.00
_cell.angle_beta   90.00
_cell.angle_gamma   90.00
#
_symmetry.space_group_name_H-M   'P 1'
#
loop_
_entity.id
_entity.type
_entity.pdbx_description
1 polymer ?
#
loop_
_entity_poly.entity_id
_entity_poly.type
_entity_poly.pdbx_seq_one_letter_code
_entity_poly.pdbx_strand_id
1 'polypeptide(L)'
;MIRRALLPMLFALAGTALATLGFVRGSADSAAAPLHVAGASIDLLVPDAEGMSPLRIQMLVEVPAGEREDDVVAGAIEETIASIPGAIPAGRAGGVSAQFKAAGWVWEPGRMVWSYNDSGRPQDLTTNEVYEALLAATRTWNAAGAAFQFTGGYPTIAVPSLCGGLSNADQANTLGWWPAIGANVLARTCTVPANGPIASESDIQFDSSRNWTLDPEAVAIDFHSVSLHELG
;
A
#
# COMPACT_ATOMS: atom_id res chain seq x y z
N MET A 1 -30.38 64.60 63.95
CA MET A 1 -31.00 63.68 62.98
C MET A 1 -29.97 62.63 62.59
N ILE A 2 -30.38 61.37 62.69
CA ILE A 2 -29.57 60.15 62.57
C ILE A 2 -29.37 59.79 61.09
N ARG A 3 -28.16 59.42 60.67
CA ARG A 3 -27.90 58.16 59.94
C ARG A 3 -26.40 57.86 59.82
N ARG A 4 -26.09 56.61 60.18
CA ARG A 4 -24.79 55.92 60.20
C ARG A 4 -24.39 55.47 58.79
N ALA A 5 -23.08 55.35 58.55
CA ALA A 5 -22.50 54.18 57.89
C ALA A 5 -21.01 54.07 58.24
N LEU A 6 -20.64 52.95 58.88
CA LEU A 6 -19.27 52.47 59.05
C LEU A 6 -18.80 51.82 57.75
N LEU A 7 -17.51 51.91 57.42
CA LEU A 7 -16.76 50.78 56.86
C LEU A 7 -15.24 50.94 57.16
N PRO A 8 -14.50 49.83 57.37
CA PRO A 8 -13.23 49.82 58.09
C PRO A 8 -11.97 49.83 57.20
N MET A 9 -10.85 50.06 57.89
CA MET A 9 -9.44 49.74 57.58
C MET A 9 -9.23 48.52 56.67
N LEU A 10 -8.19 48.52 55.83
CA LEU A 10 -6.91 47.86 56.18
C LEU A 10 -5.82 48.06 55.10
N PHE A 11 -4.59 48.12 55.60
CA PHE A 11 -3.30 48.16 54.92
C PHE A 11 -3.06 46.94 54.02
N ALA A 12 -2.34 47.15 52.90
CA ALA A 12 -1.56 46.10 52.27
C ALA A 12 -0.18 46.67 51.89
N LEU A 13 0.85 46.13 52.55
CA LEU A 13 2.27 46.30 52.29
C LEU A 13 2.83 44.88 52.07
N ALA A 14 3.96 44.78 51.36
CA ALA A 14 4.68 43.57 50.93
C ALA A 14 4.19 43.00 49.59
N GLY A 15 5.05 42.49 48.71
CA GLY A 15 6.49 42.27 48.79
C GLY A 15 6.91 41.53 47.52
N THR A 16 8.01 41.97 46.93
CA THR A 16 8.66 41.37 45.75
C THR A 16 9.10 39.93 46.03
N ALA A 17 8.58 38.97 45.26
CA ALA A 17 9.12 37.62 45.16
C ALA A 17 9.65 37.41 43.74
N LEU A 18 10.98 37.26 43.64
CA LEU A 18 11.70 36.84 42.44
C LEU A 18 11.31 35.39 42.12
N ALA A 19 10.70 35.15 40.96
CA ALA A 19 10.47 33.81 40.44
C ALA A 19 11.66 33.37 39.57
N THR A 20 12.46 32.44 40.07
CA THR A 20 13.41 31.66 39.27
C THR A 20 12.64 30.71 38.35
N LEU A 21 12.56 31.06 37.06
CA LEU A 21 12.09 30.16 36.00
C LEU A 21 13.11 29.04 35.78
N GLY A 22 12.91 27.91 36.45
CA GLY A 22 13.54 26.65 36.08
C GLY A 22 12.95 26.17 34.76
N PHE A 23 13.73 26.25 33.67
CA PHE A 23 13.43 25.53 32.44
C PHE A 23 13.57 24.02 32.71
N VAL A 24 12.46 23.37 33.07
CA VAL A 24 12.33 21.93 32.91
C VAL A 24 12.27 21.70 31.41
N ARG A 25 13.41 21.35 30.80
CA ARG A 25 13.43 20.66 29.50
C ARG A 25 12.71 19.33 29.73
N GLY A 26 11.41 19.31 29.46
CA GLY A 26 10.69 18.06 29.28
C GLY A 26 11.38 17.33 28.14
N SER A 27 11.99 16.18 28.45
CA SER A 27 12.33 15.19 27.45
C SER A 27 11.02 14.88 26.73
N ALA A 28 10.88 15.36 25.48
CA ALA A 28 9.87 14.83 24.61
C ALA A 28 10.32 13.40 24.32
N ASP A 29 9.76 12.44 25.05
CA ASP A 29 9.75 11.05 24.60
C ASP A 29 9.06 11.07 23.24
N SER A 30 9.85 11.08 22.17
CA SER A 30 9.36 10.88 20.82
C SER A 30 8.83 9.46 20.80
N ALA A 31 7.52 9.29 21.03
CA ALA A 31 6.86 8.01 20.89
C ALA A 31 7.22 7.46 19.50
N ALA A 32 7.74 6.23 19.46
CA ALA A 32 8.03 5.55 18.20
C ALA A 32 6.76 5.55 17.34
N ALA A 33 6.90 5.83 16.05
CA ALA A 33 5.78 5.73 15.12
C ALA A 33 5.22 4.31 15.16
N PRO A 34 3.88 4.13 15.19
CA PRO A 34 3.29 2.80 15.17
C PRO A 34 3.56 2.09 13.84
N LEU A 35 3.48 0.75 13.87
CA LEU A 35 3.37 -0.07 12.67
C LEU A 35 2.22 0.46 11.81
N HIS A 36 2.46 0.63 10.52
CA HIS A 36 1.44 1.03 9.55
C HIS A 36 1.82 0.53 8.15
N VAL A 37 0.97 0.82 7.18
CA VAL A 37 1.14 0.40 5.79
C VAL A 37 1.20 1.62 4.89
N ALA A 38 2.15 1.64 3.96
CA ALA A 38 2.36 2.70 2.98
C ALA A 38 2.15 2.16 1.55
N GLY A 39 1.53 2.96 0.69
CA GLY A 39 1.44 2.68 -0.74
C GLY A 39 2.64 3.27 -1.48
N ALA A 40 3.22 2.51 -2.40
CA ALA A 40 4.30 2.96 -3.27
C ALA A 40 4.05 2.58 -4.72
N SER A 41 4.60 3.36 -5.64
CA SER A 41 4.51 3.08 -7.08
C SER A 41 5.80 3.46 -7.77
N ILE A 42 6.18 2.65 -8.77
CA ILE A 42 7.38 2.83 -9.57
C ILE A 42 7.02 2.59 -11.05
N ASP A 43 7.57 3.44 -11.92
CA ASP A 43 7.52 3.26 -13.36
C ASP A 43 8.92 2.82 -13.84
N LEU A 44 8.99 1.67 -14.50
CA LEU A 44 10.22 1.09 -15.05
C LEU A 44 10.18 1.06 -16.57
N LEU A 45 11.37 1.08 -17.16
CA LEU A 45 11.61 0.54 -18.48
C LEU A 45 12.33 -0.81 -18.32
N VAL A 46 11.79 -1.84 -18.94
CA VAL A 46 12.30 -3.22 -18.86
C VAL A 46 12.64 -3.70 -20.27
N PRO A 47 13.75 -4.43 -20.47
CA PRO A 47 14.10 -4.96 -21.77
C PRO A 47 13.04 -5.93 -22.31
N ASP A 48 12.77 -5.85 -23.61
CA ASP A 48 11.95 -6.82 -24.36
C ASP A 48 12.60 -7.16 -25.72
N ALA A 49 11.87 -7.85 -26.59
CA ALA A 49 12.36 -8.22 -27.93
C ALA A 49 12.53 -7.02 -28.88
N GLU A 50 11.85 -5.90 -28.63
CA GLU A 50 11.80 -4.72 -29.49
C GLU A 50 12.64 -3.54 -28.93
N GLY A 51 13.14 -3.66 -27.70
CA GLY A 51 13.97 -2.67 -27.03
C GLY A 51 13.65 -2.58 -25.54
N MET A 52 13.09 -1.44 -25.13
CA MET A 52 12.70 -1.16 -23.75
C MET A 52 11.22 -0.84 -23.71
N SER A 53 10.48 -1.50 -22.82
CA SER A 53 9.05 -1.33 -22.67
C SER A 53 8.66 -0.96 -21.25
N PRO A 54 7.59 -0.17 -21.07
CA PRO A 54 7.16 0.30 -19.77
C PRO A 54 6.54 -0.82 -18.92
N LEU A 55 6.90 -0.85 -17.64
CA LEU A 55 6.29 -1.69 -16.62
C LEU A 55 5.95 -0.79 -15.42
N ARG A 56 4.69 -0.81 -14.98
CA ARG A 56 4.28 -0.12 -13.75
C ARG A 56 4.14 -1.14 -12.64
N ILE A 57 4.71 -0.81 -11.48
CA ILE A 57 4.52 -1.60 -10.26
C ILE A 57 3.90 -0.70 -9.20
N GLN A 58 2.85 -1.21 -8.58
CA GLN A 58 2.19 -0.66 -7.41
C GLN A 58 2.37 -1.66 -6.30
N MET A 59 2.68 -1.21 -5.09
CA MET A 59 2.99 -2.09 -3.98
C MET A 59 2.49 -1.53 -2.66
N LEU A 60 2.10 -2.45 -1.79
CA LEU A 60 1.73 -2.17 -0.42
C LEU A 60 2.86 -2.59 0.51
N VAL A 61 3.42 -1.64 1.25
CA VAL A 61 4.63 -1.80 2.06
C VAL A 61 4.29 -1.71 3.55
N GLU A 62 4.64 -2.74 4.31
CA GLU A 62 4.60 -2.73 5.77
C GLU A 62 5.74 -1.88 6.32
N VAL A 63 5.41 -0.88 7.16
CA VAL A 63 6.39 0.00 7.80
C VAL A 63 6.49 -0.38 9.28
N PRO A 64 7.58 -1.04 9.70
CA PRO A 64 7.74 -1.48 11.08
C PRO A 64 7.70 -0.32 12.08
N ALA A 65 7.24 -0.61 13.30
CA ALA A 65 7.19 0.40 14.36
C ALA A 65 8.59 0.97 14.65
N GLY A 66 8.69 2.30 14.67
CA GLY A 66 9.95 3.02 14.90
C GLY A 66 10.85 3.18 13.67
N GLU A 67 10.52 2.58 12.52
CA GLU A 67 11.21 2.82 11.25
C GLU A 67 10.65 4.06 10.54
N ARG A 68 11.48 4.69 9.69
CA ARG A 68 11.04 5.81 8.84
C ARG A 68 10.42 5.26 7.56
N GLU A 69 9.18 5.64 7.28
CA GLU A 69 8.44 5.24 6.06
C GLU A 69 9.28 5.47 4.79
N ASP A 70 9.88 6.65 4.62
CA ASP A 70 10.71 6.97 3.44
C ASP A 70 11.84 5.95 3.22
N ASP A 71 12.50 5.51 4.30
CA ASP A 71 13.65 4.62 4.24
C ASP A 71 13.18 3.18 3.92
N VAL A 72 12.07 2.75 4.52
CA VAL A 72 11.45 1.44 4.29
C VAL A 72 10.90 1.32 2.86
N VAL A 73 10.18 2.34 2.40
CA VAL A 73 9.62 2.40 1.04
C VAL A 73 10.74 2.47 0.00
N ALA A 74 11.78 3.27 0.23
CA ALA A 74 12.93 3.31 -0.68
C ALA A 74 13.62 1.94 -0.78
N GLY A 75 13.83 1.25 0.34
CA GLY A 75 14.38 -0.11 0.35
C GLY A 75 13.50 -1.12 -0.42
N ALA A 76 12.18 -1.07 -0.22
CA ALA A 76 11.23 -1.93 -0.95
C ALA A 76 11.25 -1.68 -2.47
N ILE A 77 11.37 -0.42 -2.89
CA ILE A 77 11.52 -0.03 -4.29
C ILE A 77 12.84 -0.57 -4.86
N GLU A 78 13.96 -0.41 -4.16
CA GLU A 78 15.27 -0.89 -4.60
C GLU A 78 15.31 -2.40 -4.75
N GLU A 79 14.76 -3.15 -3.77
CA GLU A 79 14.65 -4.60 -3.82
C GLU A 79 13.76 -5.06 -4.99
N THR A 80 12.64 -4.37 -5.21
CA THR A 80 11.74 -4.66 -6.33
C THR A 80 12.44 -4.47 -7.67
N ILE A 81 13.17 -3.36 -7.86
CA ILE A 81 13.93 -3.10 -9.09
C ILE A 81 15.00 -4.19 -9.29
N ALA A 82 15.72 -4.54 -8.22
CA ALA A 82 16.76 -5.57 -8.28
C ALA A 82 16.20 -6.95 -8.64
N SER A 83 14.92 -7.22 -8.34
CA SER A 83 14.24 -8.46 -8.71
C SER A 83 13.91 -8.60 -10.20
N ILE A 84 14.03 -7.52 -10.99
CA ILE A 84 13.64 -7.47 -12.41
C ILE A 84 14.87 -7.28 -13.29
N PRO A 85 15.33 -8.32 -14.01
CA PRO A 85 16.53 -8.25 -14.82
C PRO A 85 16.50 -7.11 -15.86
N GLY A 86 17.49 -6.23 -15.79
CA GLY A 86 17.68 -5.14 -16.75
C GLY A 86 16.71 -3.96 -16.60
N ALA A 87 15.86 -3.94 -15.57
CA ALA A 87 14.97 -2.82 -15.31
C ALA A 87 15.74 -1.53 -15.00
N ILE A 88 15.27 -0.42 -15.55
CA ILE A 88 15.75 0.93 -15.24
C ILE A 88 14.56 1.81 -14.84
N PRO A 89 14.67 2.64 -13.79
CA PRO A 89 13.62 3.61 -13.45
C PRO A 89 13.37 4.61 -14.58
N ALA A 90 12.11 4.81 -14.96
CA ALA A 90 11.72 5.69 -16.08
C ALA A 90 11.82 7.21 -15.77
N GLY A 91 12.24 7.58 -14.56
CA GLY A 91 12.30 8.96 -14.05
C GLY A 91 12.03 8.98 -12.55
N ARG A 92 12.59 9.96 -11.82
CA ARG A 92 12.78 9.99 -10.35
C ARG A 92 11.71 9.20 -9.55
N ALA A 93 12.06 7.99 -9.14
CA ALA A 93 11.43 7.33 -8.01
C ALA A 93 11.58 8.26 -6.81
N GLY A 94 10.48 8.72 -6.24
CA GLY A 94 10.54 9.75 -5.22
C GLY A 94 9.32 10.64 -5.24
N GLY A 95 8.23 10.09 -4.76
CA GLY A 95 7.05 10.83 -4.38
C GLY A 95 6.22 9.93 -3.48
N VAL A 96 6.38 10.09 -2.17
CA VAL A 96 5.33 9.67 -1.23
C VAL A 96 4.15 10.57 -1.52
N SER A 97 3.30 10.11 -2.44
CA SER A 97 2.05 10.77 -2.70
C SER A 97 1.02 9.68 -2.90
N ALA A 98 0.23 9.43 -1.86
CA ALA A 98 -1.15 8.97 -1.99
C ALA A 98 -2.01 10.03 -2.71
N GLN A 99 -1.52 10.58 -3.83
CA GLN A 99 -2.26 11.47 -4.70
C GLN A 99 -2.80 10.64 -5.84
N PHE A 100 -4.12 10.60 -5.94
CA PHE A 100 -4.85 10.07 -7.09
C PHE A 100 -4.28 10.70 -8.37
N LYS A 101 -3.52 9.93 -9.16
CA LYS A 101 -3.12 10.33 -10.51
C LYS A 101 -4.29 10.05 -11.45
N ALA A 102 -5.03 11.10 -11.82
CA ALA A 102 -6.11 11.01 -12.81
C ALA A 102 -5.62 10.57 -14.22
N ALA A 103 -4.32 10.67 -14.49
CA ALA A 103 -3.66 10.15 -15.70
C ALA A 103 -2.95 8.81 -15.38
N GLY A 104 -3.75 7.82 -15.00
CA GLY A 104 -3.32 6.44 -14.80
C GLY A 104 -3.45 5.61 -16.07
N TRP A 105 -3.14 4.34 -15.96
CA TRP A 105 -3.46 3.40 -17.03
C TRP A 105 -4.94 3.07 -16.97
N VAL A 106 -5.53 2.75 -18.13
CA VAL A 106 -6.95 2.48 -18.27
C VAL A 106 -7.18 1.15 -18.96
N TRP A 107 -8.20 0.43 -18.55
CA TRP A 107 -8.66 -0.75 -19.27
C TRP A 107 -9.64 -0.32 -20.35
N GLU A 108 -9.40 -0.66 -21.61
CA GLU A 108 -10.39 -0.52 -22.68
C GLU A 108 -10.91 -1.90 -23.07
N PRO A 109 -12.24 -2.14 -23.12
CA PRO A 109 -13.35 -1.18 -23.08
C PRO A 109 -13.94 -0.94 -21.67
N GLY A 110 -13.13 -0.85 -20.62
CA GLY A 110 -13.59 -0.72 -19.23
C GLY A 110 -13.81 -2.08 -18.56
N ARG A 111 -12.97 -3.07 -18.86
CA ARG A 111 -13.09 -4.42 -18.31
C ARG A 111 -11.73 -5.06 -18.10
N MET A 112 -11.56 -5.75 -16.98
CA MET A 112 -10.45 -6.69 -16.76
C MET A 112 -11.01 -8.10 -16.52
N VAL A 113 -10.48 -9.09 -17.26
CA VAL A 113 -10.79 -10.51 -17.03
C VAL A 113 -9.69 -11.08 -16.17
N TRP A 114 -10.02 -11.58 -14.97
CA TRP A 114 -9.02 -12.11 -14.05
C TRP A 114 -9.18 -13.61 -13.81
N SER A 115 -8.07 -14.23 -13.42
CA SER A 115 -7.98 -15.62 -13.01
C SER A 115 -7.14 -15.76 -11.75
N TYR A 116 -7.40 -16.80 -10.96
CA TYR A 116 -6.73 -17.03 -9.68
C TYR A 116 -5.89 -18.31 -9.69
N ASN A 117 -4.63 -18.18 -9.32
CA ASN A 117 -3.73 -19.30 -9.07
C ASN A 117 -3.54 -19.50 -7.57
N ASP A 118 -4.01 -20.64 -7.06
CA ASP A 118 -3.93 -21.01 -5.64
C ASP A 118 -2.58 -21.62 -5.23
N SER A 119 -1.69 -21.88 -6.19
CA SER A 119 -0.35 -22.41 -5.92
C SER A 119 0.43 -21.47 -5.02
N GLY A 120 1.03 -22.01 -3.96
CA GLY A 120 1.83 -21.23 -3.02
C GLY A 120 1.04 -20.48 -1.95
N ARG A 121 -0.29 -20.64 -1.88
CA ARG A 121 -1.10 -20.06 -0.80
C ARG A 121 -0.59 -20.49 0.59
N PRO A 122 -0.58 -19.58 1.59
CA PRO A 122 -0.41 -19.96 3.00
C PRO A 122 -1.33 -21.13 3.41
N GLN A 123 -0.77 -22.08 4.18
CA GLN A 123 -1.47 -23.31 4.56
C GLN A 123 -2.68 -23.06 5.47
N ASP A 124 -2.64 -21.98 6.25
CA ASP A 124 -3.66 -21.63 7.24
C ASP A 124 -4.90 -20.97 6.63
N LEU A 125 -4.81 -20.52 5.37
CA LEU A 125 -5.97 -20.09 4.59
C LEU A 125 -6.51 -21.29 3.80
N THR A 126 -7.79 -21.30 3.44
CA THR A 126 -8.33 -22.25 2.45
C THR A 126 -8.49 -21.59 1.08
N THR A 127 -8.47 -22.40 0.01
CA THR A 127 -8.67 -21.94 -1.38
C THR A 127 -10.00 -21.20 -1.50
N ASN A 128 -11.05 -21.71 -0.86
CA ASN A 128 -12.39 -21.14 -0.95
C ASN A 128 -12.49 -19.78 -0.24
N GLU A 129 -11.89 -19.65 0.94
CA GLU A 129 -11.90 -18.37 1.68
C GLU A 129 -11.16 -17.28 0.91
N VAL A 130 -9.97 -17.59 0.39
CA VAL A 130 -9.20 -16.65 -0.45
C VAL A 130 -9.98 -16.28 -1.71
N TYR A 131 -10.56 -17.27 -2.39
CA TYR A 131 -11.33 -17.04 -3.60
C TYR A 131 -12.55 -16.14 -3.36
N GLU A 132 -13.31 -16.38 -2.28
CA GLU A 132 -14.43 -15.52 -1.90
C GLU A 132 -13.98 -14.11 -1.50
N ALA A 133 -12.80 -13.98 -0.88
CA ALA A 133 -12.23 -12.67 -0.57
C ALA A 133 -11.90 -11.86 -1.83
N LEU A 134 -11.27 -12.48 -2.83
CA LEU A 134 -11.01 -11.87 -4.13
C LEU A 134 -12.30 -11.51 -4.87
N LEU A 135 -13.32 -12.38 -4.82
CA LEU A 135 -14.64 -12.07 -5.37
C LEU A 135 -15.31 -10.89 -4.67
N ALA A 136 -15.21 -10.80 -3.34
CA ALA A 136 -15.77 -9.68 -2.59
C ALA A 136 -15.07 -8.36 -2.94
N ALA A 137 -13.74 -8.37 -3.06
CA ALA A 137 -12.96 -7.20 -3.46
C ALA A 137 -13.32 -6.72 -4.88
N THR A 138 -13.39 -7.63 -5.85
CA THR A 138 -13.79 -7.27 -7.22
C THR A 138 -15.24 -6.77 -7.30
N ARG A 139 -16.17 -7.36 -6.55
CA ARG A 139 -17.56 -6.85 -6.44
C ARG A 139 -17.62 -5.45 -5.83
N THR A 140 -16.75 -5.14 -4.87
CA THR A 140 -16.67 -3.81 -4.25
C THR A 140 -16.31 -2.75 -5.29
N TRP A 141 -15.28 -2.99 -6.11
CA TRP A 141 -14.92 -2.10 -7.20
C TRP A 141 -16.00 -1.99 -8.27
N ASN A 142 -16.63 -3.10 -8.66
CA ASN A 142 -17.74 -3.09 -9.61
C ASN A 142 -18.94 -2.27 -9.11
N ALA A 143 -19.18 -2.24 -7.80
CA ALA A 143 -20.25 -1.48 -7.18
C ALA A 143 -19.92 0.01 -7.00
N ALA A 144 -18.65 0.41 -7.13
CA ALA A 144 -18.21 1.79 -6.93
C ALA A 144 -18.68 2.78 -8.03
N GLY A 145 -19.33 2.28 -9.10
CA GLY A 145 -19.97 3.11 -10.12
C GLY A 145 -19.03 3.68 -11.19
N ALA A 146 -17.80 3.17 -11.29
CA ALA A 146 -16.89 3.49 -12.38
C ALA A 146 -17.33 2.83 -13.70
N ALA A 147 -16.89 3.38 -14.84
CA ALA A 147 -17.02 2.76 -16.16
C ALA A 147 -15.99 1.62 -16.34
N PHE A 148 -15.87 0.77 -15.33
CA PHE A 148 -14.92 -0.33 -15.26
C PHE A 148 -15.57 -1.53 -14.55
N GLN A 149 -15.27 -2.74 -15.00
CA GLN A 149 -15.70 -3.98 -14.36
C GLN A 149 -14.63 -5.06 -14.34
N PHE A 150 -14.43 -5.66 -13.17
CA PHE A 150 -13.84 -6.97 -13.03
C PHE A 150 -14.83 -8.06 -13.46
N THR A 151 -14.35 -9.00 -14.25
CA THR A 151 -15.07 -10.22 -14.62
C THR A 151 -14.14 -11.42 -14.55
N GLY A 152 -14.68 -12.62 -14.42
CA GLY A 152 -13.86 -13.84 -14.30
C GLY A 152 -13.83 -14.33 -12.87
N GLY A 153 -12.63 -14.63 -12.36
CA GLY A 153 -12.43 -15.43 -11.16
C GLY A 153 -12.30 -16.92 -11.46
N TYR A 154 -11.80 -17.28 -12.64
CA TYR A 154 -11.60 -18.69 -12.96
C TYR A 154 -10.31 -19.20 -12.31
N PRO A 155 -10.29 -20.43 -11.76
CA PRO A 155 -9.05 -21.08 -11.38
C PRO A 155 -8.10 -21.18 -12.59
N THR A 156 -6.81 -20.96 -12.36
CA THR A 156 -5.77 -21.12 -13.38
C THR A 156 -4.53 -21.76 -12.79
N ILE A 157 -3.69 -22.33 -13.66
CA ILE A 157 -2.33 -22.78 -13.34
C ILE A 157 -1.27 -21.76 -13.78
N ALA A 158 -1.67 -20.72 -14.52
CA ALA A 158 -0.78 -19.62 -14.93
C ALA A 158 -0.31 -18.89 -13.67
N VAL A 159 0.98 -18.61 -13.56
CA VAL A 159 1.58 -18.00 -12.37
C VAL A 159 1.64 -16.48 -12.58
N PRO A 160 1.40 -15.63 -11.56
CA PRO A 160 1.45 -14.17 -11.71
C PRO A 160 2.90 -13.68 -11.90
N SER A 161 3.50 -13.95 -13.06
CA SER A 161 4.93 -13.85 -13.29
C SER A 161 5.38 -12.54 -13.95
N LEU A 162 4.44 -11.68 -14.38
CA LEU A 162 4.73 -10.39 -15.01
C LEU A 162 5.59 -9.48 -14.13
N CYS A 163 5.45 -9.56 -12.81
CA CYS A 163 6.30 -8.82 -11.86
C CYS A 163 7.78 -9.21 -11.90
N GLY A 164 8.16 -10.31 -12.57
CA GLY A 164 9.55 -10.68 -12.84
C GLY A 164 10.11 -10.06 -14.13
N GLY A 165 9.31 -9.32 -14.90
CA GLY A 165 9.70 -8.66 -16.14
C GLY A 165 8.83 -9.07 -17.35
N LEU A 166 9.02 -8.35 -18.46
CA LEU A 166 8.19 -8.46 -19.67
C LEU A 166 8.32 -9.79 -20.42
N SER A 167 9.42 -10.51 -20.25
CA SER A 167 9.59 -11.84 -20.82
C SER A 167 8.55 -12.85 -20.28
N ASN A 168 7.88 -12.50 -19.20
CA ASN A 168 6.88 -13.32 -18.53
C ASN A 168 5.44 -12.89 -18.87
N ALA A 169 5.27 -11.86 -19.71
CA ALA A 169 3.95 -11.41 -20.13
C ALA A 169 3.22 -12.51 -20.91
N ASP A 170 2.04 -12.90 -20.46
CA ASP A 170 1.26 -14.01 -21.04
C ASP A 170 -0.16 -13.60 -21.48
N GLN A 171 -0.48 -12.30 -21.38
CA GLN A 171 -1.77 -11.69 -21.66
C GLN A 171 -2.91 -12.21 -20.77
N ALA A 172 -2.59 -12.85 -19.64
CA ALA A 172 -3.55 -13.20 -18.60
C ALA A 172 -3.42 -12.23 -17.43
N ASN A 173 -4.56 -11.87 -16.81
CA ASN A 173 -4.52 -11.13 -15.56
C ASN A 173 -4.58 -12.13 -14.41
N THR A 174 -3.42 -12.52 -13.92
CA THR A 174 -3.30 -13.57 -12.90
C THR A 174 -3.14 -12.96 -11.52
N LEU A 175 -4.01 -13.38 -10.62
CA LEU A 175 -3.88 -13.10 -9.19
C LEU A 175 -3.34 -14.37 -8.53
N GLY A 176 -2.34 -14.24 -7.67
CA GLY A 176 -1.83 -15.42 -6.97
C GLY A 176 -0.72 -15.10 -6.00
N TRP A 177 -0.08 -16.17 -5.56
CA TRP A 177 0.91 -16.12 -4.50
C TRP A 177 2.33 -16.17 -5.04
N TRP A 178 3.22 -15.45 -4.40
CA TRP A 178 4.65 -15.48 -4.71
C TRP A 178 5.48 -15.40 -3.43
N PRO A 179 6.50 -16.25 -3.26
CA PRO A 179 7.33 -16.21 -2.05
C PRO A 179 8.28 -15.02 -2.07
N ALA A 180 8.33 -14.26 -0.98
CA ALA A 180 9.36 -13.26 -0.70
C ALA A 180 9.52 -12.21 -1.83
N ILE A 181 8.43 -11.50 -2.13
CA ILE A 181 8.42 -10.40 -3.12
C ILE A 181 9.09 -9.10 -2.64
N GLY A 182 9.50 -9.07 -1.38
CA GLY A 182 10.32 -8.02 -0.77
C GLY A 182 10.26 -8.08 0.76
N ALA A 183 11.30 -7.63 1.45
CA ALA A 183 11.41 -7.73 2.91
C ALA A 183 10.27 -7.03 3.66
N ASN A 184 9.65 -6.01 3.07
CA ASN A 184 8.50 -5.28 3.62
C ASN A 184 7.31 -5.19 2.65
N VAL A 185 7.37 -5.86 1.50
CA VAL A 185 6.29 -5.81 0.49
C VAL A 185 5.25 -6.87 0.82
N LEU A 186 4.00 -6.45 1.06
CA LEU A 186 2.88 -7.35 1.34
C LEU A 186 2.29 -7.92 0.04
N ALA A 187 2.09 -7.05 -0.94
CA ALA A 187 1.60 -7.39 -2.25
C ALA A 187 2.08 -6.36 -3.27
N ARG A 188 2.02 -6.74 -4.55
CA ARG A 188 2.28 -5.83 -5.66
C ARG A 188 1.46 -6.19 -6.89
N THR A 189 0.99 -5.14 -7.58
CA THR A 189 0.36 -5.20 -8.89
C THR A 189 1.34 -4.71 -9.94
N CYS A 190 1.61 -5.57 -10.93
CA CYS A 190 2.48 -5.25 -12.06
C CYS A 190 1.64 -5.21 -13.31
N THR A 191 1.71 -4.12 -14.04
CA THR A 191 0.87 -3.90 -15.21
C THR A 191 1.78 -3.59 -16.40
N VAL A 192 1.40 -4.03 -17.61
CA VAL A 192 1.97 -3.53 -18.88
C VAL A 192 0.93 -2.87 -19.79
N PRO A 193 1.30 -1.86 -20.60
CA PRO A 193 0.37 -1.22 -21.52
C PRO A 193 0.35 -1.89 -22.90
N ALA A 194 -0.83 -1.91 -23.52
CA ALA A 194 -1.03 -2.30 -24.92
C ALA A 194 -0.56 -1.19 -25.88
N ASN A 195 -1.05 0.04 -25.66
CA ASN A 195 -0.75 1.22 -26.47
C ASN A 195 -1.10 2.49 -25.68
N GLY A 196 -0.14 3.41 -25.54
CA GLY A 196 -0.33 4.61 -24.72
C GLY A 196 -0.70 4.24 -23.27
N PRO A 197 -1.77 4.82 -22.68
CA PRO A 197 -2.18 4.51 -21.32
C PRO A 197 -3.06 3.25 -21.21
N ILE A 198 -3.35 2.54 -22.31
CA ILE A 198 -4.25 1.38 -22.26
C ILE A 198 -3.49 0.19 -21.67
N ALA A 199 -3.99 -0.40 -20.58
CA ALA A 199 -3.45 -1.62 -20.00
C ALA A 199 -3.77 -2.85 -20.90
N SER A 200 -2.79 -3.72 -21.13
CA SER A 200 -3.00 -5.02 -21.79
C SER A 200 -3.11 -6.16 -20.79
N GLU A 201 -2.31 -6.12 -19.73
CA GLU A 201 -2.11 -7.23 -18.81
C GLU A 201 -1.72 -6.71 -17.44
N SER A 202 -2.20 -7.37 -16.39
CA SER A 202 -1.83 -7.10 -15.01
C SER A 202 -1.82 -8.35 -14.17
N ASP A 203 -0.69 -8.60 -13.50
CA ASP A 203 -0.59 -9.63 -12.47
C ASP A 203 -0.57 -9.01 -11.09
N ILE A 204 -1.13 -9.75 -10.13
CA ILE A 204 -1.07 -9.41 -8.70
C ILE A 204 -0.38 -10.54 -7.95
N GLN A 205 0.69 -10.18 -7.24
CA GLN A 205 1.43 -11.09 -6.38
C GLN A 205 1.17 -10.74 -4.91
N PHE A 206 0.65 -11.71 -4.15
CA PHE A 206 0.59 -11.66 -2.68
C PHE A 206 1.79 -12.41 -2.09
N ASP A 207 2.48 -11.83 -1.11
CA ASP A 207 3.63 -12.48 -0.47
C ASP A 207 3.20 -13.69 0.35
N SER A 208 3.45 -14.91 -0.15
CA SER A 208 3.05 -16.14 0.55
C SER A 208 3.78 -16.39 1.87
N SER A 209 4.85 -15.65 2.14
CA SER A 209 5.61 -15.79 3.38
C SER A 209 5.03 -15.00 4.56
N ARG A 210 4.03 -14.15 4.32
CA ARG A 210 3.39 -13.32 5.35
C ARG A 210 2.32 -14.09 6.14
N ASN A 211 2.07 -13.61 7.35
CA ASN A 211 1.00 -14.09 8.20
C ASN A 211 -0.33 -13.43 7.82
N TRP A 212 -1.03 -14.04 6.87
CA TRP A 212 -2.32 -13.57 6.38
C TRP A 212 -3.48 -14.10 7.22
N THR A 213 -4.54 -13.31 7.31
CA THR A 213 -5.81 -13.70 7.92
C THR A 213 -6.99 -13.21 7.09
N LEU A 214 -8.11 -13.90 7.24
CA LEU A 214 -9.45 -13.45 6.83
C LEU A 214 -10.39 -13.28 8.04
N ASP A 215 -9.90 -13.61 9.24
CA ASP A 215 -10.57 -13.34 10.50
C ASP A 215 -10.35 -11.88 10.89
N PRO A 216 -11.43 -11.06 10.98
CA PRO A 216 -11.33 -9.64 11.34
C PRO A 216 -10.88 -9.40 12.79
N GLU A 217 -10.89 -10.43 13.64
CA GLU A 217 -10.44 -10.34 15.04
C GLU A 217 -8.98 -10.78 15.23
N ALA A 218 -8.36 -11.40 14.22
CA ALA A 218 -7.00 -11.89 14.30
C ALA A 218 -5.96 -10.76 14.19
N VAL A 219 -4.87 -10.88 14.96
CA VAL A 219 -3.71 -9.99 14.87
C VAL A 219 -2.77 -10.49 13.77
N ALA A 220 -3.16 -10.25 12.52
CA ALA A 220 -2.45 -10.67 11.32
C ALA A 220 -2.81 -9.74 10.14
N ILE A 221 -2.19 -9.93 8.98
CA ILE A 221 -2.43 -9.09 7.80
C ILE A 221 -3.76 -9.49 7.17
N ASP A 222 -4.74 -8.57 7.19
CA ASP A 222 -6.06 -8.80 6.60
C ASP A 222 -5.99 -8.89 5.08
N PHE A 223 -6.23 -10.09 4.54
CA PHE A 223 -6.20 -10.35 3.12
C PHE A 223 -7.32 -9.61 2.36
N HIS A 224 -8.47 -9.35 2.98
CA HIS A 224 -9.54 -8.57 2.34
C HIS A 224 -9.09 -7.14 2.02
N SER A 225 -8.47 -6.47 2.98
CA SER A 225 -7.98 -5.10 2.81
C SER A 225 -6.87 -5.01 1.75
N VAL A 226 -5.91 -5.94 1.78
CA VAL A 226 -4.81 -5.93 0.80
C VAL A 226 -5.30 -6.29 -0.60
N SER A 227 -6.12 -7.34 -0.75
CA SER A 227 -6.66 -7.67 -2.07
C SER A 227 -7.55 -6.57 -2.65
N LEU A 228 -8.34 -5.88 -1.83
CA LEU A 228 -9.10 -4.71 -2.26
C LEU A 228 -8.19 -3.57 -2.72
N HIS A 229 -7.07 -3.33 -2.03
CA HIS A 229 -6.08 -2.33 -2.41
C HIS A 229 -5.43 -2.66 -3.77
N GLU A 230 -4.88 -3.87 -3.93
CA GLU A 230 -4.14 -4.24 -5.15
C GLU A 230 -5.02 -4.30 -6.40
N LEU A 231 -6.34 -4.50 -6.22
CA LEU A 231 -7.34 -4.43 -7.28
C LEU A 231 -7.76 -3.00 -7.65
N GLY A 232 -7.36 -1.97 -6.90
CA GLY A 232 -7.66 -0.57 -7.20
C GLY A 232 -6.69 0.03 -8.22
#